data_AF-A0A2N0UYX8-F1
#
_entry.id   AF-A0A2N0UYX8-F1
#
_cell.length_a   1.000
_cell.length_b   1.000
_cell.length_c   1.000
_cell.angle_alpha   90.00
_cell.angle_beta   90.00
_cell.angle_gamma   90.00
#
_symmetry.space_group_name_H-M   'P 1'
#
loop_
_entity.id
_entity.type
_entity.pdbx_description
1 polymer ?
#
loop_
_entity_poly.entity_id
_entity_poly.type
_entity_poly.pdbx_seq_one_letter_code
_entity_poly.pdbx_strand_id
1 'polypeptide(L)'
;MTIDMQAQGVLRDLYQKFDERLELSISALDYDQMQIDYLIKAGLLTKIDTSTLSGWAYIVRPTYEGKVYLSQLRETPASKLQEFIQRGEEIGKKEYHPAERGFAISFVSGPLYKAWMDEINIFNERYLKDHPMHDQIFQTYFHRRNRPSAYEDMMGHLRALSADEEFAFKNTEKGRTANVIKRSHTIGKMLQEDIMRCKAFLADPKDESIGLDLYIDVTSRYDAIIPNLGAGLYQCMPEKHWYDPEISGESLIFNLKSITNKMLAYQAVNYPVQESDVHITERKTMSNKVFIVHGHDNAAIQEMARTLEKGGFEAIILHEQPDSGLTIIEKIERYADVDFAVVLYTECDLGRAKEMAQKDERYRARQNVVFEHGYLIGKLGRDHVCALVKGNVETPGDISGVVYVSMDSAGAWKMQLGKNMKAVGLSVDLNTFCG
;
A
#
# COMPACT_ATOMS: atom_id res chain seq x y z
N MET A 1 -4.78 -1.76 17.79
CA MET A 1 -4.64 -2.45 19.09
C MET A 1 -3.27 -3.11 19.11
N THR A 2 -2.44 -2.86 20.11
CA THR A 2 -1.01 -3.26 20.10
C THR A 2 -0.84 -4.63 20.73
N ILE A 3 -0.44 -5.63 19.95
CA ILE A 3 -0.10 -6.98 20.44
C ILE A 3 1.29 -6.94 21.07
N ASP A 4 1.39 -7.37 22.32
CA ASP A 4 2.65 -7.38 23.07
C ASP A 4 3.66 -8.41 22.53
N MET A 5 4.92 -8.29 22.96
CA MET A 5 6.02 -9.14 22.49
C MET A 5 5.85 -10.62 22.85
N GLN A 6 5.21 -10.95 23.97
CA GLN A 6 5.01 -12.34 24.38
C GLN A 6 3.96 -13.00 23.48
N ALA A 7 2.83 -12.34 23.23
CA ALA A 7 1.81 -12.79 22.30
C ALA A 7 2.35 -12.91 20.86
N GLN A 8 3.24 -12.01 20.43
CA GLN A 8 3.94 -12.14 19.13
C GLN A 8 4.86 -13.39 19.08
N GLY A 9 5.52 -13.73 20.19
CA GLY A 9 6.34 -14.94 20.30
C GLY A 9 5.50 -16.21 20.15
N VAL A 10 4.38 -16.28 20.88
CA VAL A 10 3.40 -17.38 20.79
C VAL A 10 2.85 -17.52 19.37
N LEU A 11 2.52 -16.40 18.72
CA LEU A 11 2.05 -16.41 17.34
C LEU A 11 3.10 -16.98 16.36
N ARG A 12 4.39 -16.63 16.52
CA ARG A 12 5.46 -17.18 15.66
C ARG A 12 5.60 -18.69 15.81
N ASP A 13 5.61 -19.18 17.04
CA ASP A 13 5.74 -20.61 17.34
C ASP A 13 4.58 -21.42 16.73
N LEU A 14 3.34 -20.93 16.88
CA LEU A 14 2.17 -21.56 16.27
C LEU A 14 2.23 -21.55 14.74
N TYR A 15 2.66 -20.45 14.12
CA TYR A 15 2.77 -20.35 12.67
C TYR A 15 3.87 -21.20 12.07
N GLN A 16 4.97 -21.40 12.79
CA GLN A 16 5.99 -22.38 12.40
C GLN A 16 5.44 -23.81 12.43
N LYS A 17 4.64 -24.15 13.45
CA LYS A 17 3.97 -25.46 13.54
C LYS A 17 2.89 -25.65 12.47
N PHE A 18 2.30 -24.57 11.95
CA PHE A 18 1.34 -24.62 10.84
C PHE A 18 1.97 -24.92 9.47
N ASP A 19 3.29 -24.80 9.32
CA ASP A 19 3.97 -25.14 8.06
C ASP A 19 3.89 -26.65 7.77
N GLU A 20 3.77 -27.48 8.80
CA GLU A 20 3.65 -28.94 8.69
C GLU A 20 2.22 -29.45 8.88
N ARG A 21 1.34 -28.65 9.48
CA ARG A 21 -0.02 -29.06 9.88
C ARG A 21 -1.03 -27.95 9.61
N LEU A 22 -2.16 -28.31 9.00
CA LEU A 22 -3.21 -27.34 8.71
C LEU A 22 -3.89 -26.79 9.96
N GLU A 23 -3.92 -27.55 11.06
CA GLU A 23 -4.53 -27.18 12.34
C GLU A 23 -3.72 -27.72 13.53
N LEU A 24 -3.83 -27.06 14.67
CA LEU A 24 -3.12 -27.41 15.89
C LEU A 24 -4.09 -27.53 17.06
N SER A 25 -3.95 -28.60 17.83
CA SER A 25 -4.56 -28.73 19.15
C SER A 25 -3.61 -28.13 20.18
N ILE A 26 -4.09 -27.15 20.94
CA ILE A 26 -3.32 -26.42 21.97
C ILE A 26 -4.03 -26.49 23.31
N SER A 27 -3.28 -26.52 24.41
CA SER A 27 -3.83 -26.69 25.76
C SER A 27 -2.99 -26.00 26.83
N ALA A 28 -3.49 -25.98 28.07
CA ALA A 28 -2.90 -25.28 29.22
C ALA A 28 -1.48 -25.74 29.57
N LEU A 29 -1.09 -26.92 29.09
CA LEU A 29 0.25 -27.46 29.28
C LEU A 29 1.31 -26.70 28.47
N ASP A 30 0.92 -26.14 27.33
CA ASP A 30 1.86 -25.63 26.33
C ASP A 30 1.75 -24.13 26.08
N TYR A 31 0.60 -23.51 26.41
CA TYR A 31 0.33 -22.11 26.09
C TYR A 31 -0.51 -21.42 27.16
N ASP A 32 -0.46 -20.08 27.20
CA ASP A 32 -1.31 -19.26 28.07
C ASP A 32 -2.65 -18.95 27.39
N GLN A 33 -3.76 -19.26 28.08
CA GLN A 33 -5.11 -19.07 27.53
C GLN A 33 -5.41 -17.62 27.16
N MET A 34 -5.04 -16.64 28.00
CA MET A 34 -5.33 -15.23 27.73
C MET A 34 -4.59 -14.74 26.49
N GLN A 35 -3.36 -15.19 26.28
CA GLN A 35 -2.59 -14.82 25.08
C GLN A 35 -3.21 -15.40 23.81
N ILE A 36 -3.65 -16.66 23.86
CA ILE A 36 -4.32 -17.30 22.72
C ILE A 36 -5.67 -16.65 22.44
N ASP A 37 -6.50 -16.42 23.45
CA ASP A 37 -7.78 -15.72 23.32
C ASP A 37 -7.59 -14.31 22.75
N TYR A 38 -6.52 -13.63 23.16
CA TYR A 38 -6.14 -12.33 22.64
C TYR A 38 -5.74 -12.39 21.16
N LEU A 39 -4.92 -13.36 20.74
CA LEU A 39 -4.53 -13.55 19.33
C LEU A 39 -5.73 -13.92 18.44
N ILE A 40 -6.67 -14.72 18.96
CA ILE A 40 -7.92 -15.06 18.28
C ILE A 40 -8.79 -13.80 18.13
N LYS A 41 -8.96 -13.02 19.22
CA LYS A 41 -9.72 -11.77 19.19
C LYS A 41 -9.11 -10.73 18.26
N ALA A 42 -7.78 -10.74 18.11
CA ALA A 42 -7.05 -9.90 17.16
C ALA A 42 -7.14 -10.40 15.70
N GLY A 43 -7.83 -11.52 15.43
CA GLY A 43 -7.99 -12.09 14.10
C GLY A 43 -6.75 -12.79 13.55
N LEU A 44 -5.72 -13.01 14.38
CA LEU A 44 -4.44 -13.61 13.94
C LEU A 44 -4.44 -15.14 14.03
N LEU A 45 -5.45 -15.71 14.69
CA LEU A 45 -5.72 -17.15 14.76
C LEU A 45 -7.23 -17.36 14.66
N THR A 46 -7.66 -18.46 14.06
CA THR A 46 -9.07 -18.87 14.09
C THR A 46 -9.24 -20.08 14.99
N LYS A 47 -10.21 -20.02 15.91
CA LYS A 47 -10.63 -21.15 16.73
C LYS A 47 -11.76 -21.90 16.05
N ILE A 48 -11.67 -23.23 15.97
CA ILE A 48 -12.58 -24.07 15.17
C ILE A 48 -13.57 -24.86 16.00
N ASP A 49 -13.17 -25.26 17.20
CA ASP A 49 -14.02 -26.08 18.06
C ASP A 49 -14.00 -25.57 19.51
N THR A 50 -15.12 -25.78 20.18
CA THR A 50 -15.42 -25.43 21.57
C THR A 50 -15.77 -26.65 22.43
N SER A 51 -15.49 -27.88 22.00
CA SER A 51 -16.00 -29.08 22.66
C SER A 51 -15.13 -29.67 23.78
N THR A 52 -15.54 -29.38 25.02
CA THR A 52 -15.87 -30.33 26.11
C THR A 52 -14.94 -31.50 26.44
N LEU A 53 -13.67 -31.21 26.71
CA LEU A 53 -12.89 -32.00 27.69
C LEU A 53 -12.65 -31.11 28.90
N SER A 54 -12.70 -31.65 30.11
CA SER A 54 -12.52 -30.86 31.33
C SER A 54 -11.17 -30.13 31.33
N GLY A 55 -11.18 -28.82 31.06
CA GLY A 55 -9.98 -27.98 30.97
C GLY A 55 -9.95 -27.12 29.70
N TRP A 56 -8.97 -26.21 29.63
CA TRP A 56 -8.76 -25.35 28.47
C TRP A 56 -7.97 -26.08 27.37
N ALA A 57 -8.60 -26.31 26.22
CA ALA A 57 -7.95 -26.79 25.00
C ALA A 57 -8.68 -26.28 23.76
N TYR A 58 -7.95 -25.77 22.77
CA TYR A 58 -8.49 -25.24 21.50
C TYR A 58 -7.90 -25.95 20.30
N ILE A 59 -8.71 -26.09 19.25
CA ILE A 59 -8.21 -26.35 17.90
C ILE A 59 -8.13 -25.00 17.19
N VAL A 60 -6.92 -24.64 16.77
CA VAL A 60 -6.63 -23.36 16.11
C VAL A 60 -6.09 -23.56 14.70
N ARG A 61 -6.36 -22.58 13.82
CA ARG A 61 -5.83 -22.48 12.45
C ARG A 61 -5.13 -21.15 12.21
N PRO A 62 -4.19 -21.09 11.24
CA PRO A 62 -3.61 -19.84 10.80
C PRO A 62 -4.66 -19.03 10.04
N THR A 63 -4.58 -17.71 10.14
CA THR A 63 -5.30 -16.74 9.33
C THR A 63 -4.35 -16.07 8.34
N TYR A 64 -4.90 -15.46 7.29
CA TYR A 64 -4.10 -14.65 6.38
C TYR A 64 -3.54 -13.42 7.11
N GLU A 65 -4.35 -12.79 7.95
CA GLU A 65 -3.99 -11.63 8.76
C GLU A 65 -2.83 -11.95 9.70
N GLY A 66 -2.78 -13.14 10.31
CA GLY A 66 -1.63 -13.55 11.10
C GLY A 66 -0.39 -13.87 10.26
N LYS A 67 -0.53 -14.44 9.05
CA LYS A 67 0.61 -14.58 8.10
C LYS A 67 1.16 -13.22 7.68
N VAL A 68 0.28 -12.29 7.31
CA VAL A 68 0.64 -10.92 6.89
C VAL A 68 1.20 -10.12 8.06
N TYR A 69 0.62 -10.24 9.25
CA TYR A 69 1.14 -9.61 10.45
C TYR A 69 2.55 -10.10 10.76
N LEU A 70 2.82 -11.40 10.61
CA LEU A 70 4.16 -11.96 10.75
C LEU A 70 5.12 -11.54 9.63
N SER A 71 4.66 -11.40 8.38
CA SER A 71 5.50 -10.91 7.28
C SER A 71 5.81 -9.42 7.42
N GLN A 72 4.86 -8.60 7.86
CA GLN A 72 5.07 -7.19 8.18
C GLN A 72 5.95 -7.01 9.42
N LEU A 73 5.82 -7.89 10.42
CA LEU A 73 6.78 -7.96 11.53
C LEU A 73 8.19 -8.31 11.05
N ARG A 74 8.35 -9.07 9.96
CA ARG A 74 9.67 -9.33 9.33
C ARG A 74 10.23 -8.11 8.60
N GLU A 75 9.41 -7.12 8.23
CA GLU A 75 9.84 -5.92 7.48
C GLU A 75 10.03 -4.65 8.33
N THR A 76 9.99 -4.75 9.66
CA THR A 76 10.26 -3.58 10.52
C THR A 76 11.75 -3.27 10.63
N PRO A 77 12.13 -2.01 10.92
CA PRO A 77 13.53 -1.70 11.26
C PRO A 77 14.06 -2.54 12.42
N ALA A 78 13.19 -2.90 13.37
CA ALA A 78 13.53 -3.75 14.51
C ALA A 78 13.80 -5.22 14.12
N SER A 79 13.02 -5.81 13.21
CA SER A 79 13.29 -7.18 12.72
C SER A 79 14.54 -7.25 11.85
N LYS A 80 14.78 -6.21 11.04
CA LYS A 80 16.00 -6.09 10.25
C LYS A 80 17.24 -5.94 11.14
N LEU A 81 17.11 -5.25 12.27
CA LEU A 81 18.16 -5.17 13.28
C LEU A 81 18.48 -6.54 13.91
N GLN A 82 17.46 -7.33 14.24
CA GLN A 82 17.65 -8.71 14.71
C GLN A 82 18.31 -9.61 13.65
N GLU A 83 17.92 -9.46 12.38
CA GLU A 83 18.56 -10.16 11.27
C GLU A 83 20.05 -9.79 11.13
N PHE A 84 20.40 -8.50 11.26
CA PHE A 84 21.80 -8.07 11.21
C PHE A 84 22.64 -8.66 12.34
N ILE A 85 22.09 -8.75 13.55
CA ILE A 85 22.78 -9.37 14.70
C ILE A 85 23.01 -10.86 14.40
N GLN A 86 21.97 -11.59 13.99
CA GLN A 86 22.06 -13.01 13.70
C GLN A 86 23.07 -13.31 12.56
N ARG A 87 22.96 -12.59 11.44
CA ARG A 87 23.91 -12.71 10.31
C ARG A 87 25.33 -12.33 10.73
N GLY A 88 25.48 -11.31 11.57
CA GLY A 88 26.77 -10.90 12.11
C GLY A 88 27.47 -12.00 12.89
N GLU A 89 26.73 -12.74 13.74
CA GLU A 89 27.28 -13.88 14.50
C GLU A 89 27.72 -15.04 13.60
N GLU A 90 26.97 -15.32 12.52
CA GLU A 90 27.35 -16.33 11.55
C GLU A 90 28.59 -15.93 10.74
N ILE A 91 28.68 -14.67 10.33
CA ILE A 91 29.83 -14.12 9.60
C ILE A 91 31.07 -14.15 10.50
N GLY A 92 30.93 -13.80 11.78
CA GLY A 92 32.00 -13.88 12.76
C GLY A 92 32.50 -15.31 13.01
N LYS A 93 31.77 -16.36 12.61
CA LYS A 93 32.26 -17.74 12.61
C LYS A 93 32.92 -18.13 11.30
N LYS A 94 32.40 -17.63 10.17
CA LYS A 94 32.81 -18.01 8.80
C LYS A 94 34.02 -17.25 8.27
N GLU A 95 34.14 -15.98 8.62
CA GLU A 95 35.14 -15.04 8.06
C GLU A 95 36.07 -14.48 9.15
N TYR A 96 36.22 -15.21 10.26
CA TYR A 96 37.12 -14.87 11.34
C TYR A 96 38.54 -15.34 11.07
N HIS A 97 39.48 -14.43 11.31
CA HIS A 97 40.90 -14.64 11.15
C HIS A 97 41.56 -14.54 12.54
N PRO A 98 42.11 -15.64 13.07
CA PRO A 98 42.79 -15.63 14.37
C PRO A 98 44.11 -14.86 14.28
N ALA A 99 44.56 -14.31 15.42
CA ALA A 99 45.89 -13.73 15.54
C ALA A 99 46.97 -14.82 15.37
N GLU A 100 47.52 -14.93 14.16
CA GLU A 100 48.60 -15.85 13.81
C GLU A 100 49.69 -15.15 12.97
N ARG A 101 50.89 -15.74 12.95
CA ARG A 101 52.15 -15.18 12.41
C ARG A 101 51.94 -14.19 11.23
N GLY A 102 52.10 -12.90 11.53
CA GLY A 102 51.94 -11.79 10.57
C GLY A 102 50.82 -10.81 10.92
N PHE A 103 49.84 -11.22 11.73
CA PHE A 103 48.76 -10.37 12.24
C PHE A 103 48.66 -10.48 13.77
N ALA A 104 48.87 -9.35 14.46
CA ALA A 104 48.94 -9.31 15.94
C ALA A 104 47.58 -9.36 16.64
N ILE A 105 46.47 -9.18 15.90
CA ILE A 105 45.12 -9.02 16.43
C ILE A 105 44.17 -9.85 15.55
N SER A 106 43.23 -10.57 16.17
CA SER A 106 42.16 -11.26 15.44
C SER A 106 41.20 -10.27 14.79
N PHE A 107 40.65 -10.63 13.63
CA PHE A 107 39.72 -9.74 12.90
C PHE A 107 38.75 -10.55 12.04
N VAL A 108 37.64 -9.92 11.64
CA VAL A 108 36.68 -10.51 10.69
C VAL A 108 36.79 -9.76 9.37
N SER A 109 36.99 -10.48 8.27
CA SER A 109 37.04 -9.88 6.94
C SER A 109 36.73 -10.88 5.83
N GLY A 110 36.05 -10.39 4.79
CA GLY A 110 35.64 -11.19 3.64
C GLY A 110 34.46 -10.57 2.89
N PRO A 111 33.98 -11.23 1.82
CA PRO A 111 32.87 -10.73 1.02
C PRO A 111 31.56 -10.64 1.81
N LEU A 112 31.28 -11.57 2.74
CA LEU A 112 30.04 -11.56 3.53
C LEU A 112 30.07 -10.43 4.56
N TYR A 113 31.21 -10.24 5.23
CA TYR A 113 31.47 -9.12 6.13
C TYR A 113 31.30 -7.77 5.42
N LYS A 114 31.82 -7.63 4.21
CA LYS A 114 31.70 -6.39 3.43
C LYS A 114 30.23 -6.09 3.09
N ALA A 115 29.51 -7.08 2.57
CA ALA A 115 28.09 -6.94 2.23
C ALA A 115 27.25 -6.58 3.46
N TRP A 116 27.49 -7.27 4.58
CA TRP A 116 26.82 -7.01 5.86
C TRP A 116 27.05 -5.58 6.37
N MET A 117 28.30 -5.10 6.34
CA MET A 117 28.63 -3.71 6.68
C MET A 117 27.96 -2.69 5.76
N ASP A 118 27.92 -2.95 4.45
CA ASP A 118 27.29 -2.07 3.47
C ASP A 118 25.76 -2.00 3.68
N GLU A 119 25.10 -3.13 3.98
CA GLU A 119 23.67 -3.20 4.30
C GLU A 119 23.32 -2.45 5.60
N ILE A 120 24.15 -2.58 6.64
CA ILE A 120 23.96 -1.85 7.90
C ILE A 120 24.12 -0.35 7.70
N ASN A 121 25.06 0.10 6.86
CA ASN A 121 25.22 1.52 6.59
C ASN A 121 24.01 2.10 5.83
N ILE A 122 23.45 1.35 4.88
CA ILE A 122 22.20 1.75 4.20
C ILE A 122 21.05 1.85 5.21
N PHE A 123 20.95 0.91 6.15
CA PHE A 123 19.97 0.95 7.23
C PHE A 123 20.18 2.18 8.13
N ASN A 124 21.42 2.47 8.51
CA ASN A 124 21.80 3.62 9.31
C ASN A 124 21.36 4.94 8.66
N GLU A 125 21.71 5.14 7.40
CA GLU A 125 21.36 6.34 6.61
C GLU A 125 19.84 6.50 6.41
N ARG A 126 19.09 5.39 6.46
CA ARG A 126 17.65 5.40 6.19
C ARG A 126 16.81 5.57 7.45
N TYR A 127 17.23 4.98 8.57
CA TYR A 127 16.38 4.86 9.77
C TYR A 127 16.98 5.51 11.01
N LEU A 128 18.27 5.84 11.00
CA LEU A 128 18.98 6.31 12.18
C LEU A 128 19.48 7.74 12.07
N LYS A 129 19.21 8.51 11.00
CA LYS A 129 19.74 9.88 10.84
C LYS A 129 19.53 10.82 12.03
N ASP A 130 18.39 10.69 12.71
CA ASP A 130 18.06 11.49 13.90
C ASP A 130 18.35 10.74 15.23
N HIS A 131 18.96 9.55 15.15
CA HIS A 131 19.27 8.69 16.29
C HIS A 131 20.70 8.95 16.80
N PRO A 132 20.95 9.02 18.13
CA PRO A 132 22.27 9.28 18.68
C PRO A 132 23.38 8.31 18.24
N MET A 133 23.01 7.09 17.83
CA MET A 133 23.95 6.08 17.34
C MET A 133 24.32 6.20 15.85
N HIS A 134 23.69 7.12 15.11
CA HIS A 134 23.93 7.31 13.68
C HIS A 134 25.42 7.44 13.34
N ASP A 135 26.07 8.40 14.00
CA ASP A 135 27.44 8.76 13.71
C ASP A 135 28.40 7.67 14.16
N GLN A 136 28.09 6.95 15.24
CA GLN A 136 28.90 5.84 15.72
C GLN A 136 28.91 4.67 14.73
N ILE A 137 27.72 4.30 14.22
CA ILE A 137 27.58 3.26 13.19
C ILE A 137 28.26 3.70 11.89
N PHE A 138 28.07 4.96 11.47
CA PHE A 138 28.71 5.50 10.28
C PHE A 138 30.24 5.51 10.38
N GLN A 139 30.80 5.94 11.51
CA GLN A 139 32.26 5.96 11.72
C GLN A 139 32.85 4.55 11.74
N THR A 140 32.19 3.61 12.41
CA THR A 140 32.59 2.20 12.41
C THR A 140 32.56 1.61 11.00
N TYR A 141 31.52 1.91 10.21
CA TYR A 141 31.45 1.55 8.79
C TYR A 141 32.57 2.20 7.96
N PHE A 142 32.79 3.50 8.10
CA PHE A 142 33.75 4.26 7.31
C PHE A 142 35.18 3.74 7.52
N HIS A 143 35.53 3.42 8.77
CA HIS A 143 36.86 2.93 9.14
C HIS A 143 37.04 1.40 9.08
N ARG A 144 36.01 0.66 8.66
CA ARG A 144 35.96 -0.81 8.71
C ARG A 144 37.16 -1.54 8.08
N ARG A 145 37.79 -0.96 7.06
CA ARG A 145 38.94 -1.58 6.36
C ARG A 145 40.24 -1.53 7.14
N ASN A 146 40.40 -0.55 8.03
CA ASN A 146 41.66 -0.25 8.70
C ASN A 146 41.57 -0.40 10.23
N ARG A 147 40.43 -0.88 10.73
CA ARG A 147 40.14 -1.02 12.17
C ARG A 147 39.79 -2.48 12.48
N PRO A 148 40.72 -3.28 13.03
CA PRO A 148 40.49 -4.70 13.33
C PRO A 148 39.28 -4.95 14.24
N SER A 149 38.95 -4.00 15.13
CA SER A 149 37.80 -4.08 16.03
C SER A 149 36.46 -3.74 15.39
N ALA A 150 36.42 -3.30 14.12
CA ALA A 150 35.20 -2.74 13.51
C ALA A 150 34.03 -3.73 13.49
N TYR A 151 34.30 -5.04 13.40
CA TYR A 151 33.28 -6.07 13.53
C TYR A 151 32.63 -6.06 14.91
N GLU A 152 33.43 -6.13 15.98
CA GLU A 152 32.95 -6.15 17.36
C GLU A 152 32.26 -4.84 17.73
N ASP A 153 32.83 -3.71 17.29
CA ASP A 153 32.24 -2.38 17.49
C ASP A 153 30.84 -2.31 16.85
N MET A 154 30.69 -2.81 15.62
CA MET A 154 29.39 -2.85 14.93
C MET A 154 28.39 -3.78 15.62
N MET A 155 28.82 -4.98 16.03
CA MET A 155 27.97 -5.90 16.80
C MET A 155 27.51 -5.27 18.12
N GLY A 156 28.39 -4.52 18.78
CA GLY A 156 28.06 -3.73 19.97
C GLY A 156 27.00 -2.67 19.68
N HIS A 157 27.15 -1.91 18.61
CA HIS A 157 26.18 -0.89 18.21
C HIS A 157 24.80 -1.48 17.90
N LEU A 158 24.73 -2.59 17.16
CA LEU A 158 23.47 -3.25 16.82
C LEU A 158 22.76 -3.79 18.06
N ARG A 159 23.50 -4.39 19.00
CA ARG A 159 22.94 -4.90 20.27
C ARG A 159 22.46 -3.76 21.17
N ALA A 160 23.20 -2.65 21.24
CA ALA A 160 22.79 -1.46 21.98
C ALA A 160 21.51 -0.86 21.39
N LEU A 161 21.43 -0.74 20.06
CA LEU A 161 20.23 -0.29 19.37
C LEU A 161 19.04 -1.23 19.55
N SER A 162 19.31 -2.54 19.68
CA SER A 162 18.27 -3.54 19.95
C SER A 162 17.75 -3.50 21.38
N ALA A 163 18.54 -2.97 22.32
CA ALA A 163 18.16 -2.79 23.71
C ALA A 163 17.52 -1.42 23.98
N ASP A 164 17.51 -0.52 22.98
CA ASP A 164 16.93 0.81 23.08
C ASP A 164 15.40 0.75 22.94
N GLU A 165 14.71 0.89 24.08
CA GLU A 165 13.25 0.88 24.17
C GLU A 165 12.62 2.03 23.36
N GLU A 166 13.29 3.18 23.22
CA GLU A 166 12.80 4.34 22.46
C GLU A 166 12.92 4.10 20.95
N PHE A 167 13.98 3.44 20.48
CA PHE A 167 14.11 2.97 19.09
C PHE A 167 13.08 1.87 18.76
N ALA A 168 12.87 0.93 19.68
CA ALA A 168 11.86 -0.12 19.54
C ALA A 168 10.43 0.46 19.50
N PHE A 169 10.16 1.49 20.32
CA PHE A 169 8.85 2.17 20.43
C PHE A 169 8.60 3.18 19.30
N LYS A 170 9.58 4.01 18.92
CA LYS A 170 9.46 4.98 17.81
C LYS A 170 9.27 4.30 16.46
N ASN A 171 9.81 3.10 16.25
CA ASN A 171 9.60 2.33 15.02
C ASN A 171 8.39 1.40 15.07
N THR A 172 7.82 1.15 16.26
CA THR A 172 6.45 0.64 16.34
C THR A 172 5.43 1.75 16.13
N GLU A 173 5.65 3.01 16.55
CA GLU A 173 4.73 4.13 16.27
C GLU A 173 4.89 4.73 14.86
N LYS A 174 6.11 5.01 14.37
CA LYS A 174 6.31 5.44 12.96
C LYS A 174 5.83 4.39 11.95
N GLY A 175 5.77 3.12 12.35
CA GLY A 175 5.14 2.04 11.60
C GLY A 175 3.62 1.86 11.85
N ARG A 176 3.06 2.39 12.95
CA ARG A 176 1.66 2.10 13.38
C ARG A 176 0.72 3.29 13.42
N THR A 177 1.15 4.55 13.51
CA THR A 177 0.21 5.70 13.49
C THR A 177 -0.08 6.26 12.10
N ALA A 178 0.75 5.95 11.08
CA ALA A 178 0.49 6.41 9.70
C ALA A 178 -0.18 5.36 8.79
N ASN A 179 -0.04 4.07 9.07
CA ASN A 179 -0.43 3.02 8.09
C ASN A 179 -1.55 2.07 8.50
N VAL A 180 -2.07 2.13 9.74
CA VAL A 180 -3.08 1.14 10.19
C VAL A 180 -4.51 1.69 10.22
N ILE A 181 -4.75 2.99 10.00
CA ILE A 181 -6.13 3.55 10.06
C ILE A 181 -6.64 4.10 8.71
N LYS A 182 -5.84 4.20 7.63
CA LYS A 182 -6.35 4.75 6.35
C LYS A 182 -5.95 4.09 5.04
N ARG A 183 -5.38 2.87 5.03
CA ARG A 183 -5.06 2.16 3.77
C ARG A 183 -5.16 0.64 3.86
N SER A 184 -6.38 0.10 3.93
CA SER A 184 -6.59 -1.31 3.64
C SER A 184 -7.63 -1.48 2.54
N HIS A 185 -7.16 -1.56 1.29
CA HIS A 185 -7.85 -2.40 0.30
C HIS A 185 -7.27 -3.79 0.49
N THR A 186 -7.84 -4.58 1.41
CA THR A 186 -7.53 -6.01 1.47
C THR A 186 -7.93 -6.68 0.17
N ILE A 187 -7.25 -7.76 -0.21
CA ILE A 187 -7.66 -8.62 -1.35
C ILE A 187 -9.15 -9.01 -1.20
N GLY A 188 -9.63 -9.24 0.03
CA GLY A 188 -11.06 -9.48 0.30
C GLY A 188 -11.98 -8.33 -0.09
N LYS A 189 -11.59 -7.06 0.14
CA LYS A 189 -12.38 -5.88 -0.27
C LYS A 189 -12.38 -5.70 -1.78
N MET A 190 -11.22 -5.84 -2.44
CA MET A 190 -11.11 -5.80 -3.90
C MET A 190 -11.92 -6.92 -4.56
N LEU A 191 -11.84 -8.14 -4.00
CA LEU A 191 -12.58 -9.30 -4.45
C LEU A 191 -14.09 -9.09 -4.29
N GLN A 192 -14.53 -8.49 -3.19
CA GLN A 192 -15.93 -8.13 -2.97
C GLN A 192 -16.44 -7.09 -3.98
N GLU A 193 -15.65 -6.04 -4.25
CA GLU A 193 -15.96 -5.00 -5.24
C GLU A 193 -16.07 -5.58 -6.66
N ASP A 194 -15.14 -6.43 -7.08
CA ASP A 194 -15.18 -7.06 -8.40
C ASP A 194 -16.32 -8.09 -8.52
N ILE A 195 -16.63 -8.84 -7.46
CA ILE A 195 -17.84 -9.70 -7.41
C ILE A 195 -19.10 -8.86 -7.60
N MET A 196 -19.19 -7.68 -6.97
CA MET A 196 -20.33 -6.77 -7.13
C MET A 196 -20.42 -6.21 -8.56
N ARG A 197 -19.28 -5.81 -9.16
CA ARG A 197 -19.21 -5.37 -10.57
C ARG A 197 -19.70 -6.47 -11.52
N CYS A 198 -19.25 -7.72 -11.31
CA CYS A 198 -19.69 -8.85 -12.13
C CYS A 198 -21.19 -9.12 -11.98
N LYS A 199 -21.72 -9.11 -10.75
CA LYS A 199 -23.16 -9.31 -10.52
C LYS A 199 -24.00 -8.19 -11.16
N ALA A 200 -23.55 -6.94 -11.07
CA ALA A 200 -24.23 -5.80 -11.67
C ALA A 200 -24.29 -5.92 -13.20
N PHE A 201 -23.17 -6.27 -13.84
CA PHE A 201 -23.14 -6.52 -15.29
C PHE A 201 -24.04 -7.71 -15.68
N LEU A 202 -23.93 -8.84 -14.97
CA LEU A 202 -24.70 -10.04 -15.26
C LEU A 202 -26.22 -9.88 -15.06
N ALA A 203 -26.64 -8.89 -14.28
CA ALA A 203 -28.05 -8.54 -14.09
C ALA A 203 -28.64 -7.74 -15.26
N ASP A 204 -27.81 -6.97 -15.98
CA ASP A 204 -28.21 -6.18 -17.15
C ASP A 204 -27.08 -6.11 -18.22
N PRO A 205 -26.80 -7.20 -18.95
CA PRO A 205 -25.65 -7.30 -19.85
C PRO A 205 -25.93 -6.63 -21.20
N LYS A 206 -26.15 -5.32 -21.21
CA LYS A 206 -26.46 -4.53 -22.43
C LYS A 206 -25.22 -4.05 -23.18
N ASP A 207 -24.14 -3.76 -22.46
CA ASP A 207 -22.90 -3.23 -23.03
C ASP A 207 -21.79 -4.27 -22.90
N GLU A 208 -21.55 -4.99 -23.99
CA GLU A 208 -20.57 -6.08 -24.05
C GLU A 208 -19.13 -5.60 -23.76
N SER A 209 -18.81 -4.33 -24.06
CA SER A 209 -17.48 -3.78 -23.81
C SER A 209 -17.16 -3.72 -22.32
N ILE A 210 -18.15 -3.37 -21.48
CA ILE A 210 -18.04 -3.38 -20.02
C ILE A 210 -17.81 -4.79 -19.51
N GLY A 211 -18.49 -5.79 -20.10
CA GLY A 211 -18.30 -7.20 -19.77
C GLY A 211 -16.88 -7.68 -20.11
N LEU A 212 -16.37 -7.29 -21.28
CA LEU A 212 -15.04 -7.68 -21.74
C LEU A 212 -13.93 -7.07 -20.88
N ASP A 213 -14.04 -5.77 -20.58
CA ASP A 213 -13.12 -5.08 -19.67
C ASP A 213 -13.10 -5.75 -18.30
N LEU A 214 -14.27 -6.11 -17.77
CA LEU A 214 -14.40 -6.79 -16.50
C LEU A 214 -13.79 -8.20 -16.54
N TYR A 215 -13.95 -8.92 -17.64
CA TYR A 215 -13.35 -10.25 -17.83
C TYR A 215 -11.82 -10.16 -17.82
N ILE A 216 -11.23 -9.19 -18.54
CA ILE A 216 -9.79 -8.96 -18.59
C ILE A 216 -9.24 -8.54 -17.21
N ASP A 217 -9.91 -7.59 -16.56
CA ASP A 217 -9.54 -7.09 -15.22
C ASP A 217 -9.46 -8.24 -14.21
N VAL A 218 -10.53 -9.05 -14.15
CA VAL A 218 -10.68 -10.09 -13.14
C VAL A 218 -9.73 -11.26 -13.40
N THR A 219 -9.60 -11.70 -14.66
CA THR A 219 -8.68 -12.80 -15.01
C THR A 219 -7.23 -12.39 -14.77
N SER A 220 -6.82 -11.19 -15.15
CA SER A 220 -5.46 -10.69 -14.93
C SER A 220 -5.12 -10.56 -13.45
N ARG A 221 -6.10 -10.18 -12.62
CA ARG A 221 -5.89 -9.90 -11.19
C ARG A 221 -5.89 -11.15 -10.34
N TYR A 222 -6.80 -12.09 -10.61
CA TYR A 222 -7.06 -13.19 -9.69
C TYR A 222 -6.55 -14.55 -10.17
N ASP A 223 -6.05 -14.68 -11.39
CA ASP A 223 -5.52 -15.95 -11.91
C ASP A 223 -4.41 -16.55 -11.02
N ALA A 224 -3.49 -15.71 -10.52
CA ALA A 224 -2.44 -16.13 -9.59
C ALA A 224 -2.92 -16.30 -8.13
N ILE A 225 -4.15 -15.88 -7.82
CA ILE A 225 -4.69 -15.81 -6.45
C ILE A 225 -5.70 -16.94 -6.20
N ILE A 226 -6.58 -17.20 -7.18
CA ILE A 226 -7.68 -18.16 -7.10
C ILE A 226 -7.28 -19.43 -7.84
N PRO A 227 -7.06 -20.55 -7.13
CA PRO A 227 -6.71 -21.82 -7.78
C PRO A 227 -7.73 -22.21 -8.84
N ASN A 228 -7.23 -22.59 -10.02
CA ASN A 228 -8.05 -23.07 -11.15
C ASN A 228 -9.10 -22.06 -11.68
N LEU A 229 -8.81 -20.75 -11.60
CA LEU A 229 -9.72 -19.70 -12.05
C LEU A 229 -10.16 -19.91 -13.51
N GLY A 230 -9.23 -20.20 -14.42
CA GLY A 230 -9.52 -20.40 -15.84
C GLY A 230 -10.12 -21.77 -16.23
N ALA A 231 -10.20 -22.73 -15.30
CA ALA A 231 -10.66 -24.09 -15.61
C ALA A 231 -12.13 -24.11 -16.08
N GLY A 232 -12.38 -24.65 -17.28
CA GLY A 232 -13.74 -24.77 -17.83
C GLY A 232 -14.34 -23.45 -18.36
N LEU A 233 -13.52 -22.41 -18.55
CA LEU A 233 -13.92 -21.23 -19.30
C LEU A 233 -13.86 -21.50 -20.81
N TYR A 234 -14.83 -20.97 -21.57
CA TYR A 234 -14.78 -20.98 -23.02
C TYR A 234 -13.61 -20.13 -23.51
N GLN A 235 -12.96 -20.58 -24.60
CA GLN A 235 -11.85 -19.86 -25.23
C GLN A 235 -10.72 -19.49 -24.24
N CYS A 236 -10.49 -20.33 -23.22
CA CYS A 236 -9.40 -20.16 -22.26
C CYS A 236 -8.46 -21.36 -22.28
N MET A 237 -7.16 -21.09 -22.15
CA MET A 237 -6.12 -22.10 -21.90
C MET A 237 -5.53 -21.87 -20.51
N PRO A 238 -6.19 -22.36 -19.44
CA PRO A 238 -5.77 -22.10 -18.06
C PRO A 238 -4.37 -22.60 -17.73
N GLU A 239 -3.98 -23.74 -18.31
CA GLU A 239 -2.62 -24.33 -18.21
C GLU A 239 -1.52 -23.37 -18.69
N LYS A 240 -1.87 -22.41 -19.55
CA LYS A 240 -0.96 -21.41 -20.12
C LYS A 240 -1.21 -20.01 -19.58
N HIS A 241 -2.08 -19.86 -18.56
CA HIS A 241 -2.55 -18.57 -18.05
C HIS A 241 -3.06 -17.64 -19.18
N TRP A 242 -3.66 -18.24 -20.22
CA TRP A 242 -4.12 -17.52 -21.41
C TRP A 242 -5.65 -17.44 -21.43
N TYR A 243 -6.15 -16.22 -21.49
CA TYR A 243 -7.56 -15.85 -21.54
C TYR A 243 -7.80 -15.11 -22.86
N ASP A 244 -8.78 -15.52 -23.65
CA ASP A 244 -9.05 -14.90 -24.95
C ASP A 244 -9.64 -13.49 -24.76
N PRO A 245 -8.92 -12.42 -25.17
CA PRO A 245 -9.38 -11.05 -25.03
C PRO A 245 -10.42 -10.66 -26.09
N GLU A 246 -10.77 -11.56 -27.02
CA GLU A 246 -11.79 -11.34 -28.05
C GLU A 246 -13.08 -12.13 -27.77
N ILE A 247 -13.24 -12.67 -26.56
CA ILE A 247 -14.44 -13.39 -26.17
C ILE A 247 -15.68 -12.48 -26.17
N SER A 248 -16.78 -12.98 -26.71
CA SER A 248 -17.99 -12.19 -26.97
C SER A 248 -19.28 -12.96 -26.68
N GLY A 249 -20.40 -12.21 -26.64
CA GLY A 249 -21.76 -12.74 -26.49
C GLY A 249 -21.95 -13.72 -25.32
N GLU A 250 -22.64 -14.82 -25.58
CA GLU A 250 -22.97 -15.85 -24.57
C GLU A 250 -21.74 -16.48 -23.92
N SER A 251 -20.61 -16.56 -24.64
CA SER A 251 -19.37 -17.13 -24.11
C SER A 251 -18.75 -16.23 -23.04
N LEU A 252 -18.77 -14.91 -23.26
CA LEU A 252 -18.32 -13.90 -22.29
C LEU A 252 -19.21 -13.93 -21.04
N ILE A 253 -20.53 -13.96 -21.23
CA ILE A 253 -21.51 -14.03 -20.12
C ILE A 253 -21.30 -15.31 -19.30
N PHE A 254 -21.12 -16.45 -19.97
CA PHE A 254 -20.84 -17.72 -19.30
C PHE A 254 -19.52 -17.65 -18.50
N ASN A 255 -18.46 -17.13 -19.10
CA ASN A 255 -17.16 -17.01 -18.45
C ASN A 255 -17.21 -16.10 -17.22
N LEU A 256 -17.87 -14.94 -17.32
CA LEU A 256 -18.06 -14.04 -16.18
C LEU A 256 -18.88 -14.69 -15.07
N LYS A 257 -19.95 -15.43 -15.39
CA LYS A 257 -20.71 -16.22 -14.40
C LYS A 257 -19.83 -17.23 -13.69
N SER A 258 -19.04 -18.00 -14.45
CA SER A 258 -18.15 -19.03 -13.93
C SER A 258 -17.07 -18.44 -13.02
N ILE A 259 -16.39 -17.39 -13.47
CA ILE A 259 -15.38 -16.65 -12.69
C ILE A 259 -16.01 -16.05 -11.43
N THR A 260 -17.18 -15.43 -11.52
CA THR A 260 -17.89 -14.85 -10.36
C THR A 260 -18.20 -15.90 -9.31
N ASN A 261 -18.65 -17.09 -9.71
CA ASN A 261 -18.92 -18.19 -8.78
C ASN A 261 -17.63 -18.70 -8.12
N LYS A 262 -16.51 -18.75 -8.84
CA LYS A 262 -15.21 -19.12 -8.27
C LYS A 262 -14.68 -18.07 -7.32
N MET A 263 -14.83 -16.78 -7.64
CA MET A 263 -14.53 -15.67 -6.74
C MET A 263 -15.37 -15.75 -5.47
N LEU A 264 -16.68 -16.01 -5.57
CA LEU A 264 -17.57 -16.21 -4.43
C LEU A 264 -17.15 -17.40 -3.56
N ALA A 265 -16.82 -18.54 -4.18
CA ALA A 265 -16.35 -19.72 -3.46
C ALA A 265 -15.01 -19.45 -2.76
N TYR A 266 -14.07 -18.80 -3.45
CA TYR A 266 -12.79 -18.38 -2.88
C TYR A 266 -12.98 -17.39 -1.74
N GLN A 267 -13.90 -16.44 -1.88
CA GLN A 267 -14.26 -15.48 -0.83
C GLN A 267 -14.86 -16.20 0.38
N ALA A 268 -15.79 -17.12 0.18
CA ALA A 268 -16.42 -17.86 1.28
C ALA A 268 -15.41 -18.71 2.08
N VAL A 269 -14.36 -19.21 1.42
CA VAL A 269 -13.32 -20.04 2.07
C VAL A 269 -12.25 -19.18 2.74
N ASN A 270 -11.79 -18.12 2.09
CA ASN A 270 -10.60 -17.37 2.51
C ASN A 270 -10.93 -16.04 3.21
N TYR A 271 -12.14 -15.53 3.00
CA TYR A 271 -12.70 -14.33 3.62
C TYR A 271 -14.12 -14.61 4.14
N PRO A 272 -14.32 -15.66 4.98
CA PRO A 272 -15.63 -16.00 5.49
C PRO A 272 -16.21 -14.78 6.20
N VAL A 273 -17.41 -14.38 5.78
CA VAL A 273 -18.15 -13.28 6.40
C VAL A 273 -18.30 -13.62 7.89
N GLN A 274 -17.57 -12.94 8.77
CA GLN A 274 -17.93 -12.94 10.18
C GLN A 274 -19.30 -12.29 10.27
N GLU A 275 -20.26 -12.94 10.93
CA GLU A 275 -21.54 -12.32 11.32
C GLU A 275 -21.26 -11.19 12.33
N SER A 276 -20.77 -10.08 11.83
CA SER A 276 -20.78 -8.73 12.41
C SER A 276 -20.22 -7.79 11.34
N ASP A 277 -21.00 -7.64 10.27
CA ASP A 277 -21.20 -6.38 9.55
C ASP A 277 -22.19 -6.61 8.40
N VAL A 278 -23.44 -6.91 8.76
CA VAL A 278 -24.54 -6.19 8.10
C VAL A 278 -24.54 -4.79 8.72
N HIS A 279 -23.46 -4.03 8.47
CA HIS A 279 -23.66 -2.61 8.30
C HIS A 279 -24.48 -2.53 7.02
N ILE A 280 -25.80 -2.35 7.19
CA ILE A 280 -26.51 -1.41 6.32
C ILE A 280 -25.50 -0.30 6.10
N THR A 281 -25.06 -0.13 4.85
CA THR A 281 -24.09 0.88 4.49
C THR A 281 -24.70 2.20 4.92
N GLU A 282 -24.41 2.63 6.15
CA GLU A 282 -24.47 4.04 6.47
C GLU A 282 -23.48 4.62 5.49
N ARG A 283 -24.02 5.24 4.44
CA ARG A 283 -23.23 5.95 3.44
C ARG A 283 -22.27 6.80 4.26
N LYS A 284 -20.98 6.46 4.22
CA LYS A 284 -19.93 7.36 4.71
C LYS A 284 -20.29 8.70 4.11
N THR A 285 -20.63 9.67 4.96
CA THR A 285 -21.06 10.97 4.47
C THR A 285 -19.87 11.55 3.74
N MET A 286 -19.97 11.69 2.43
CA MET A 286 -18.87 12.18 1.61
C MET A 286 -18.49 13.57 2.12
N SER A 287 -17.20 13.76 2.34
CA SER A 287 -16.62 15.04 2.69
C SER A 287 -16.93 16.05 1.59
N ASN A 288 -17.28 17.27 1.98
CA ASN A 288 -17.41 18.39 1.06
C ASN A 288 -16.06 19.03 0.72
N LYS A 289 -14.94 18.49 1.22
CA LYS A 289 -13.59 18.96 0.89
C LYS A 289 -13.14 18.44 -0.46
N VAL A 290 -12.61 19.34 -1.29
CA VAL A 290 -12.05 19.02 -2.60
C VAL A 290 -10.63 19.54 -2.66
N PHE A 291 -9.68 18.64 -2.91
CA PHE A 291 -8.26 19.00 -2.96
C PHE A 291 -7.90 19.55 -4.34
N ILE A 292 -7.18 20.68 -4.39
CA ILE A 292 -6.75 21.31 -5.64
C ILE A 292 -5.24 21.21 -5.76
N VAL A 293 -4.78 20.47 -6.76
CA VAL A 293 -3.39 20.46 -7.22
C VAL A 293 -3.24 21.50 -8.31
N HIS A 294 -2.17 22.29 -8.28
CA HIS A 294 -2.00 23.36 -9.25
C HIS A 294 -0.54 23.83 -9.39
N GLY A 295 -0.29 24.56 -10.48
CA GLY A 295 0.96 25.27 -10.75
C GLY A 295 0.95 26.71 -10.24
N HIS A 296 1.51 27.66 -11.01
CA HIS A 296 1.59 29.07 -10.62
C HIS A 296 0.45 29.96 -11.13
N ASP A 297 -0.49 29.43 -11.92
CA ASP A 297 -1.57 30.22 -12.49
C ASP A 297 -2.64 30.57 -11.44
N ASN A 298 -2.43 31.68 -10.74
CA ASN A 298 -3.34 32.21 -9.73
C ASN A 298 -4.77 32.44 -10.26
N ALA A 299 -4.94 32.79 -11.53
CA ALA A 299 -6.27 32.99 -12.08
C ALA A 299 -7.04 31.67 -12.16
N ALA A 300 -6.40 30.60 -12.65
CA ALA A 300 -6.99 29.26 -12.71
C ALA A 300 -7.32 28.70 -11.32
N ILE A 301 -6.39 28.88 -10.35
CA ILE A 301 -6.57 28.43 -8.96
C ILE A 301 -7.80 29.10 -8.34
N GLN A 302 -7.88 30.41 -8.45
CA GLN A 302 -8.95 31.21 -7.86
C GLN A 302 -10.30 30.98 -8.55
N GLU A 303 -10.31 30.76 -9.86
CA GLU A 303 -11.52 30.40 -10.59
C GLU A 303 -12.05 29.02 -10.16
N MET A 304 -11.16 28.04 -10.01
CA MET A 304 -11.52 26.70 -9.54
C MET A 304 -12.06 26.72 -8.10
N ALA A 305 -11.32 27.36 -7.18
CA ALA A 305 -11.72 27.46 -5.77
C ALA A 305 -13.10 28.12 -5.62
N ARG A 306 -13.31 29.28 -6.26
CA ARG A 306 -14.62 29.96 -6.23
C ARG A 306 -15.75 29.12 -6.82
N THR A 307 -15.48 28.33 -7.85
CA THR A 307 -16.49 27.45 -8.46
C THR A 307 -16.89 26.34 -7.50
N LEU A 308 -15.91 25.70 -6.84
CA LEU A 308 -16.14 24.67 -5.82
C LEU A 308 -16.90 25.25 -4.61
N GLU A 309 -16.49 26.41 -4.11
CA GLU A 309 -17.12 27.10 -2.97
C GLU A 309 -18.57 27.52 -3.26
N LYS A 310 -18.85 28.05 -4.45
CA LYS A 310 -20.24 28.31 -4.90
C LYS A 310 -21.10 27.04 -4.90
N GLY A 311 -20.46 25.90 -5.18
CA GLY A 311 -21.06 24.57 -5.15
C GLY A 311 -21.27 24.00 -3.75
N GLY A 312 -20.84 24.69 -2.69
CA GLY A 312 -20.90 24.21 -1.30
C GLY A 312 -19.72 23.33 -0.87
N PHE A 313 -18.65 23.30 -1.67
CA PHE A 313 -17.43 22.54 -1.36
C PHE A 313 -16.36 23.41 -0.70
N GLU A 314 -15.53 22.81 0.13
CA GLU A 314 -14.34 23.45 0.73
C GLU A 314 -13.12 23.16 -0.16
N ALA A 315 -12.54 24.20 -0.75
CA ALA A 315 -11.34 24.07 -1.58
C ALA A 315 -10.09 23.95 -0.70
N ILE A 316 -9.37 22.83 -0.80
CA ILE A 316 -8.10 22.61 -0.10
C ILE A 316 -6.94 22.86 -1.05
N ILE A 317 -6.23 23.97 -0.84
CA ILE A 317 -5.06 24.37 -1.62
C ILE A 317 -3.80 24.19 -0.77
N LEU A 318 -2.86 23.36 -1.22
CA LEU A 318 -1.74 22.90 -0.40
C LEU A 318 -0.80 24.01 0.11
N HIS A 319 -0.50 25.03 -0.70
CA HIS A 319 0.37 26.12 -0.26
C HIS A 319 -0.29 27.10 0.70
N GLU A 320 -1.62 27.07 0.81
CA GLU A 320 -2.36 27.89 1.78
C GLU A 320 -2.39 27.22 3.16
N GLN A 321 -2.04 25.93 3.22
CA GLN A 321 -2.02 25.18 4.46
C GLN A 321 -0.73 25.44 5.26
N PRO A 322 -0.79 25.47 6.60
CA PRO A 322 0.38 25.63 7.46
C PRO A 322 1.48 24.60 7.17
N ASP A 323 2.72 25.07 6.98
CA ASP A 323 3.86 24.19 6.70
C ASP A 323 4.16 23.24 7.86
N SER A 324 4.02 23.68 9.11
CA SER A 324 4.21 22.88 10.33
C SER A 324 5.52 22.07 10.38
N GLY A 325 6.57 22.51 9.66
CA GLY A 325 7.83 21.77 9.53
C GLY A 325 7.76 20.51 8.66
N LEU A 326 6.65 20.28 7.95
CA LEU A 326 6.43 19.13 7.10
C LEU A 326 7.03 19.32 5.71
N THR A 327 7.48 18.21 5.13
CA THR A 327 7.76 18.12 3.70
C THR A 327 6.48 18.24 2.87
N ILE A 328 6.62 18.57 1.59
CA ILE A 328 5.47 18.68 0.65
C ILE A 328 4.63 17.38 0.65
N ILE A 329 5.28 16.22 0.66
CA ILE A 329 4.58 14.92 0.68
C ILE A 329 3.79 14.71 1.97
N GLU A 330 4.35 15.08 3.12
CA GLU A 330 3.66 14.98 4.42
C GLU A 330 2.49 15.98 4.51
N LYS A 331 2.62 17.17 3.91
CA LYS A 331 1.49 18.10 3.78
C LYS A 331 0.38 17.49 2.91
N ILE A 332 0.71 16.89 1.77
CA ILE A 332 -0.29 16.22 0.91
C ILE A 332 -0.96 15.08 1.68
N GLU A 333 -0.21 14.25 2.40
CA GLU A 333 -0.75 13.17 3.23
C GLU A 333 -1.76 13.68 4.26
N ARG A 334 -1.41 14.78 4.95
CA ARG A 334 -2.24 15.41 5.98
C ARG A 334 -3.50 16.06 5.44
N TYR A 335 -3.40 16.79 4.33
CA TYR A 335 -4.48 17.65 3.83
C TYR A 335 -5.32 17.02 2.72
N ALA A 336 -4.85 15.95 2.06
CA ALA A 336 -5.64 15.22 1.06
C ALA A 336 -6.57 14.16 1.70
N ASP A 337 -7.11 14.41 2.89
CA ASP A 337 -8.23 13.63 3.45
C ASP A 337 -9.55 14.12 2.88
N VAL A 338 -9.70 13.89 1.58
CA VAL A 338 -10.81 14.35 0.75
C VAL A 338 -11.40 13.17 0.02
N ASP A 339 -12.63 13.30 -0.47
CA ASP A 339 -13.24 12.26 -1.31
C ASP A 339 -13.21 12.65 -2.82
N PHE A 340 -12.58 13.79 -3.17
CA PHE A 340 -12.36 14.19 -4.56
C PHE A 340 -11.20 15.16 -4.70
N ALA A 341 -10.51 15.10 -5.84
CA ALA A 341 -9.46 16.05 -6.17
C ALA A 341 -9.54 16.58 -7.60
N VAL A 342 -9.06 17.80 -7.76
CA VAL A 342 -8.94 18.50 -9.04
C VAL A 342 -7.47 18.81 -9.30
N VAL A 343 -6.99 18.54 -10.52
CA VAL A 343 -5.61 18.80 -10.93
C VAL A 343 -5.58 19.83 -12.05
N LEU A 344 -4.95 20.98 -11.83
CA LEU A 344 -4.85 22.06 -12.81
C LEU A 344 -3.52 21.99 -13.58
N TYR A 345 -3.59 21.53 -14.82
CA TYR A 345 -2.52 21.59 -15.80
C TYR A 345 -2.51 22.97 -16.46
N THR A 346 -1.43 23.71 -16.25
CA THR A 346 -1.23 25.08 -16.74
C THR A 346 0.17 25.21 -17.33
N GLU A 347 0.40 26.21 -18.18
CA GLU A 347 1.64 26.46 -18.92
C GLU A 347 2.76 27.00 -18.00
N CYS A 348 3.18 26.22 -16.99
CA CYS A 348 4.11 26.67 -15.96
C CYS A 348 5.58 26.53 -16.36
N ASP A 349 5.94 25.42 -16.98
CA ASP A 349 7.31 25.11 -17.37
C ASP A 349 7.38 24.88 -18.89
N LEU A 350 8.60 24.93 -19.46
CA LEU A 350 8.88 24.45 -20.82
C LEU A 350 9.69 23.15 -20.75
N GLY A 351 9.43 22.23 -21.68
CA GLY A 351 10.16 20.97 -21.78
C GLY A 351 10.13 20.35 -23.17
N ARG A 352 11.04 19.40 -23.39
CA ARG A 352 11.14 18.60 -24.61
C ARG A 352 11.89 17.30 -24.32
N ALA A 353 11.76 16.32 -25.21
CA ALA A 353 12.66 15.17 -25.21
C ALA A 353 14.12 15.62 -25.49
N LYS A 354 15.08 14.85 -24.97
CA LYS A 354 16.51 15.18 -25.07
C LYS A 354 16.95 15.28 -26.53
N GLU A 355 16.37 14.44 -27.38
CA GLU A 355 16.65 14.26 -28.80
C GLU A 355 16.04 15.37 -29.69
N MET A 356 15.10 16.16 -29.17
CA MET A 356 14.44 17.24 -29.92
C MET A 356 15.25 18.54 -29.87
N ALA A 357 15.04 19.46 -30.81
CA ALA A 357 15.72 20.75 -30.77
C ALA A 357 15.07 21.68 -29.73
N GLN A 358 15.81 22.66 -29.21
CA GLN A 358 15.28 23.62 -28.21
C GLN A 358 14.07 24.41 -28.73
N LYS A 359 14.03 24.71 -30.03
CA LYS A 359 12.88 25.36 -30.67
C LYS A 359 11.58 24.54 -30.60
N ASP A 360 11.67 23.24 -30.29
CA ASP A 360 10.55 22.32 -30.19
C ASP A 360 10.08 22.16 -28.72
N GLU A 361 10.50 23.06 -27.82
CA GLU A 361 9.98 23.14 -26.45
C GLU A 361 8.45 23.33 -26.44
N ARG A 362 7.79 22.59 -25.56
CA ARG A 362 6.35 22.65 -25.34
C ARG A 362 6.06 23.14 -23.93
N TYR A 363 4.95 23.84 -23.76
CA TYR A 363 4.45 24.16 -22.44
C TYR A 363 4.07 22.88 -21.71
N ARG A 364 4.42 22.79 -20.43
CA ARG A 364 4.10 21.65 -19.58
C ARG A 364 3.65 22.13 -18.20
N ALA A 365 2.88 21.29 -17.52
CA ALA A 365 2.60 21.49 -16.11
C ALA A 365 3.88 21.32 -15.29
N ARG A 366 3.90 21.93 -14.11
CA ARG A 366 5.01 21.80 -13.18
C ARG A 366 5.18 20.33 -12.78
N GLN A 367 6.42 19.85 -12.63
CA GLN A 367 6.66 18.43 -12.31
C GLN A 367 5.95 17.97 -11.02
N ASN A 368 5.85 18.84 -10.02
CA ASN A 368 5.12 18.54 -8.78
C ASN A 368 3.63 18.26 -9.05
N VAL A 369 3.01 18.99 -9.99
CA VAL A 369 1.60 18.77 -10.37
C VAL A 369 1.42 17.37 -10.96
N VAL A 370 2.36 16.92 -11.80
CA VAL A 370 2.33 15.58 -12.39
C VAL A 370 2.50 14.50 -11.32
N PHE A 371 3.42 14.70 -10.38
CA PHE A 371 3.63 13.78 -9.25
C PHE A 371 2.40 13.70 -8.34
N GLU A 372 1.85 14.85 -7.94
CA GLU A 372 0.67 14.95 -7.09
C GLU A 372 -0.57 14.33 -7.76
N HIS A 373 -0.71 14.48 -9.08
CA HIS A 373 -1.75 13.80 -9.85
C HIS A 373 -1.66 12.27 -9.70
N GLY A 374 -0.48 11.69 -9.95
CA GLY A 374 -0.27 10.25 -9.81
C GLY A 374 -0.51 9.77 -8.38
N TYR A 375 -0.05 10.54 -7.39
CA TYR A 375 -0.28 10.24 -5.98
C TYR A 375 -1.78 10.22 -5.62
N LEU A 376 -2.55 11.21 -6.07
CA LEU A 376 -3.98 11.31 -5.79
C LEU A 376 -4.79 10.22 -6.49
N ILE A 377 -4.42 9.83 -7.72
CA ILE A 377 -5.01 8.65 -8.36
C ILE A 377 -4.77 7.40 -7.50
N GLY A 378 -3.54 7.21 -7.01
CA GLY A 378 -3.21 6.08 -6.14
C GLY A 378 -3.92 6.12 -4.77
N LYS A 379 -4.22 7.31 -4.26
CA LYS A 379 -4.88 7.49 -2.95
C LYS A 379 -6.40 7.40 -3.01
N LEU A 380 -7.01 8.04 -4.01
CA LEU A 380 -8.47 8.25 -4.10
C LEU A 380 -9.16 7.32 -5.11
N GLY A 381 -8.40 6.75 -6.05
CA GLY A 381 -8.96 6.13 -7.24
C GLY A 381 -9.07 7.13 -8.39
N ARG A 382 -9.05 6.62 -9.63
CA ARG A 382 -9.03 7.44 -10.86
C ARG A 382 -10.32 8.24 -11.06
N ASP A 383 -11.45 7.65 -10.71
CA ASP A 383 -12.79 8.24 -10.79
C ASP A 383 -13.00 9.41 -9.81
N HIS A 384 -12.23 9.45 -8.73
CA HIS A 384 -12.24 10.54 -7.74
C HIS A 384 -11.26 11.67 -8.05
N VAL A 385 -10.61 11.68 -9.22
CA VAL A 385 -9.65 12.71 -9.63
C VAL A 385 -10.00 13.26 -11.00
N CYS A 386 -10.14 14.59 -11.12
CA CYS A 386 -10.42 15.27 -12.37
C CYS A 386 -9.27 16.19 -12.77
N ALA A 387 -8.64 15.91 -13.91
CA ALA A 387 -7.58 16.76 -14.46
C ALA A 387 -8.17 17.79 -15.45
N LEU A 388 -7.89 19.08 -15.20
CA LEU A 388 -8.25 20.18 -16.07
C LEU A 388 -7.01 20.77 -16.75
N VAL A 389 -7.11 21.06 -18.04
CA VAL A 389 -6.02 21.62 -18.85
C VAL A 389 -6.38 23.00 -19.34
N LYS A 390 -5.58 24.01 -18.96
CA LYS A 390 -5.71 25.39 -19.43
C LYS A 390 -4.55 25.71 -20.38
N GLY A 391 -4.88 26.03 -21.63
CA GLY A 391 -3.89 26.32 -22.67
C GLY A 391 -3.39 25.08 -23.40
N ASN A 392 -2.24 25.19 -24.06
CA ASN A 392 -1.63 24.14 -24.87
C ASN A 392 -0.54 23.42 -24.09
N VAL A 393 -0.94 22.74 -23.02
CA VAL A 393 -0.04 22.02 -22.11
C VAL A 393 0.15 20.58 -22.59
N GLU A 394 1.40 20.15 -22.70
CA GLU A 394 1.76 18.74 -22.88
C GLU A 394 1.35 17.94 -21.63
N THR A 395 0.49 16.95 -21.83
CA THR A 395 0.04 16.03 -20.79
C THR A 395 0.86 14.73 -20.81
N PRO A 396 1.08 14.07 -19.65
CA PRO A 396 1.79 12.79 -19.59
C PRO A 396 1.10 11.70 -20.44
N GLY A 397 1.88 11.01 -21.28
CA GLY A 397 1.37 9.98 -22.21
C GLY A 397 0.96 8.65 -21.58
N ASP A 398 1.62 8.25 -20.48
CA ASP A 398 1.43 6.94 -19.83
C ASP A 398 0.21 6.88 -18.88
N ILE A 399 -0.56 7.96 -18.75
CA ILE A 399 -1.84 7.98 -18.01
C ILE A 399 -2.98 7.67 -19.00
N SER A 400 -2.85 6.55 -19.71
CA SER A 400 -3.83 6.08 -20.69
C SER A 400 -5.16 5.76 -19.98
N GLY A 401 -6.15 6.65 -20.14
CA GLY A 401 -7.50 6.50 -19.59
C GLY A 401 -7.95 7.58 -18.60
N VAL A 402 -7.14 8.61 -18.32
CA VAL A 402 -7.65 9.83 -17.65
C VAL A 402 -8.16 10.81 -18.70
N VAL A 403 -9.45 11.15 -18.61
CA VAL A 403 -10.06 12.18 -19.46
C VAL A 403 -9.63 13.55 -18.94
N TYR A 404 -8.81 14.25 -19.71
CA TYR A 404 -8.46 15.65 -19.46
C TYR A 404 -9.61 16.56 -19.89
N VAL A 405 -10.10 17.40 -18.99
CA VAL A 405 -11.15 18.38 -19.27
C VAL A 405 -10.49 19.69 -19.68
N SER A 406 -10.80 20.21 -20.86
CA SER A 406 -10.32 21.54 -21.26
C SER A 406 -10.95 22.61 -20.36
N MET A 407 -10.12 23.42 -19.68
CA MET A 407 -10.55 24.57 -18.88
C MET A 407 -10.73 25.78 -19.79
N ASP A 408 -11.84 25.77 -20.52
CA ASP A 408 -12.19 26.80 -21.51
C ASP A 408 -12.68 28.11 -20.87
N SER A 409 -12.50 29.22 -21.58
CA SER A 409 -12.95 30.54 -21.12
C SER A 409 -14.47 30.71 -21.12
N ALA A 410 -15.22 29.85 -21.83
CA ALA A 410 -16.69 29.88 -21.83
C ALA A 410 -17.29 29.15 -20.61
N GLY A 411 -16.46 28.47 -19.81
CA GLY A 411 -16.85 27.82 -18.56
C GLY A 411 -17.52 26.45 -18.74
N ALA A 412 -17.45 25.84 -19.93
CA ALA A 412 -18.06 24.52 -20.18
C ALA A 412 -17.49 23.43 -19.27
N TRP A 413 -16.22 23.56 -18.87
CA TRP A 413 -15.55 22.69 -17.90
C TRP A 413 -16.29 22.53 -16.57
N LYS A 414 -17.04 23.55 -16.10
CA LYS A 414 -17.78 23.50 -14.82
C LYS A 414 -18.86 22.44 -14.84
N MET A 415 -19.56 22.32 -15.97
CA MET A 415 -20.60 21.30 -16.17
C MET A 415 -19.98 19.90 -16.16
N GLN A 416 -18.82 19.73 -16.80
CA GLN A 416 -18.15 18.43 -16.84
C GLN A 416 -17.60 18.04 -15.46
N LEU A 417 -16.99 18.98 -14.75
CA LEU A 417 -16.51 18.78 -13.38
C LEU A 417 -17.66 18.39 -12.44
N GLY A 418 -18.77 19.13 -12.47
CA GLY A 418 -19.94 18.84 -11.65
C GLY A 418 -20.55 17.46 -11.92
N LYS A 419 -20.59 17.02 -13.20
CA LYS A 419 -21.01 15.66 -13.57
C LYS A 419 -20.08 14.59 -12.99
N ASN A 420 -18.76 14.79 -13.09
CA ASN A 420 -17.78 13.84 -12.56
C ASN A 420 -17.89 13.73 -11.04
N MET A 421 -18.00 14.87 -10.34
CA MET A 421 -18.20 14.93 -8.90
C MET A 421 -19.50 14.22 -8.47
N LYS A 422 -20.59 14.42 -9.21
CA LYS A 422 -21.87 13.75 -8.94
C LYS A 422 -21.82 12.24 -9.19
N ALA A 423 -21.06 11.80 -10.20
CA ALA A 423 -20.91 10.38 -10.54
C ALA A 423 -20.29 9.56 -9.41
N VAL A 424 -19.37 10.16 -8.64
CA VAL A 424 -18.76 9.52 -7.45
C VAL A 424 -19.57 9.72 -6.17
N GLY A 425 -20.78 10.28 -6.26
CA GLY A 425 -21.71 10.40 -5.14
C GLY A 425 -21.61 11.70 -4.32
N LEU A 426 -20.89 12.73 -4.78
CA LEU A 426 -20.93 14.04 -4.13
C LEU A 426 -22.25 14.75 -4.41
N SER A 427 -22.74 15.48 -3.39
CA SER A 427 -23.98 16.24 -3.48
C SER A 427 -23.75 17.57 -4.21
N VAL A 428 -23.71 17.52 -5.55
CA VAL A 428 -23.51 18.68 -6.41
C VAL A 428 -24.86 19.20 -6.94
N ASP A 429 -25.21 20.44 -6.63
CA ASP A 429 -26.26 21.17 -7.33
C ASP A 429 -25.67 21.85 -8.57
N LEU A 430 -25.98 21.31 -9.76
CA LEU A 430 -25.42 21.81 -11.02
C LEU A 430 -25.88 23.24 -11.36
N ASN A 431 -27.00 23.70 -10.82
CA ASN A 431 -27.49 25.05 -11.07
C ASN A 431 -26.61 26.10 -10.39
N THR A 432 -26.25 25.86 -9.13
CA THR A 432 -25.35 26.75 -8.37
C THR A 432 -23.90 26.58 -8.79
N PHE A 433 -23.49 25.35 -9.13
CA PHE A 433 -22.12 25.02 -9.54
C PHE A 433 -21.74 25.62 -10.90
N CYS A 434 -22.68 25.69 -11.85
CA CYS A 434 -22.45 26.23 -13.20
C CYS A 434 -22.87 27.70 -13.36
N GLY A 435 -23.52 28.29 -12.35
CA GLY A 435 -24.17 29.60 -12.41
C GLY A 435 -23.37 30.82 -11.95
#